data_AF-A0A935UEF9-F1
#
_entry.id   AF-A0A935UEF9-F1
#
_cell.length_a   1.000
_cell.length_b   1.000
_cell.length_c   1.000
_cell.angle_alpha   90.00
_cell.angle_beta   90.00
_cell.angle_gamma   90.00
#
_symmetry.space_group_name_H-M   'P 1'
#
loop_
_entity.id
_entity.type
_entity.pdbx_description
1 polymer ?
#
loop_
_entity_poly.entity_id
_entity_poly.type
_entity_poly.pdbx_seq_one_letter_code
_entity_poly.pdbx_strand_id
1 'polypeptide(L)'
;MNTDSARDDLESRLLAQLRREIHDDGFTTRVAAALPRATRPVDWTFPLVAAAALAGCAIATFVVPVGPAILEGLRDLAAARAFTPAAIGALAAMGALAATGAVVAADS
;
A
#
# COMPACT_ATOMS: atom_id res chain seq x y z
N MET A 1 35.77 -26.40 -42.13
CA MET A 1 34.48 -27.04 -41.77
C MET A 1 33.87 -26.15 -40.68
N ASN A 2 32.80 -25.41 -40.99
CA ASN A 2 32.32 -24.27 -40.19
C ASN A 2 31.47 -24.76 -39.02
N THR A 3 32.00 -24.68 -37.80
CA THR A 3 31.31 -25.06 -36.55
C THR A 3 30.13 -24.15 -36.22
N ASP A 4 30.15 -22.90 -36.72
CA ASP A 4 29.10 -21.91 -36.45
C ASP A 4 27.78 -22.28 -37.14
N SER A 5 27.82 -22.79 -38.37
CA SER A 5 26.62 -23.23 -39.09
C SER A 5 25.94 -24.44 -38.44
N ALA A 6 26.70 -25.32 -37.79
CA ALA A 6 26.14 -26.47 -37.09
C ALA A 6 25.48 -26.07 -35.77
N ARG A 7 26.00 -25.04 -35.10
CA ARG A 7 25.42 -24.45 -33.90
C ARG A 7 24.10 -23.75 -34.21
N ASP A 8 24.05 -22.95 -35.29
CA ASP A 8 22.85 -22.22 -35.69
C ASP A 8 21.71 -23.16 -36.10
N ASP A 9 22.01 -24.26 -36.81
CA ASP A 9 21.01 -25.29 -37.15
C ASP A 9 20.47 -25.98 -35.88
N LEU A 10 21.35 -26.33 -34.93
CA LEU A 10 20.93 -26.91 -33.65
C LEU A 10 20.04 -25.98 -32.84
N GLU A 11 20.43 -24.70 -32.73
CA GLU A 11 19.68 -23.69 -31.99
C GLU A 11 18.30 -23.44 -32.63
N SER A 12 18.23 -23.39 -33.96
CA SER A 12 16.95 -23.24 -34.68
C SER A 12 16.00 -24.43 -34.44
N ARG A 13 16.54 -25.66 -34.36
CA ARG A 13 15.75 -26.88 -34.07
C ARG A 13 15.28 -26.92 -32.63
N LEU A 14 16.12 -26.51 -31.68
CA LEU A 14 15.75 -26.40 -30.27
C LEU A 14 14.64 -25.37 -30.07
N LEU A 15 14.75 -24.19 -30.69
CA LEU A 15 13.71 -23.16 -30.63
C LEU A 15 12.40 -23.60 -31.31
N ALA A 16 12.49 -24.34 -32.42
CA ALA A 16 11.33 -24.94 -33.06
C ALA A 16 10.64 -26.01 -32.20
N GLN A 17 11.42 -26.76 -31.40
CA GLN A 17 10.88 -27.72 -30.43
C GLN A 17 10.29 -27.04 -29.19
N LEU A 18 10.93 -25.99 -28.66
CA LEU A 18 10.41 -25.20 -27.54
C LEU A 18 9.12 -24.47 -27.87
N ARG A 19 8.89 -24.14 -29.14
CA ARG A 19 7.61 -23.58 -29.62
C ARG A 19 6.45 -24.56 -29.60
N ARG A 20 6.70 -25.88 -29.47
CA ARG A 20 5.62 -26.82 -29.17
C ARG A 20 5.26 -26.62 -27.72
N GLU A 21 4.03 -26.19 -27.50
CA GLU A 21 3.40 -26.04 -26.20
C GLU A 21 3.63 -27.33 -25.39
N ILE A 22 4.55 -27.26 -24.42
CA ILE A 22 4.79 -28.36 -23.50
C ILE A 22 3.56 -28.39 -22.60
N HIS A 23 2.69 -29.38 -22.81
CA HIS A 23 1.54 -29.56 -21.95
C HIS A 23 2.05 -29.90 -20.55
N ASP A 24 1.78 -29.01 -19.61
CA ASP A 24 2.11 -29.24 -18.22
C ASP A 24 1.07 -30.22 -17.65
N ASP A 25 1.43 -31.52 -17.61
CA ASP A 25 0.61 -32.62 -17.07
C ASP A 25 0.45 -32.54 -15.53
N GLY A 26 0.23 -31.34 -15.01
CA GLY A 26 0.22 -31.03 -13.59
C GLY A 26 1.58 -31.18 -12.92
N PHE A 27 2.69 -31.09 -13.67
CA PHE A 27 4.02 -31.10 -13.07
C PHE A 27 4.22 -29.85 -12.21
N THR A 28 3.88 -28.66 -12.72
CA THR A 28 4.02 -27.41 -11.96
C THR A 28 3.15 -27.42 -10.71
N THR A 29 1.94 -27.97 -10.78
CA THR A 29 1.04 -28.06 -9.61
C THR A 29 1.58 -29.02 -8.55
N ARG A 30 2.13 -30.18 -8.95
CA ARG A 30 2.79 -31.12 -8.03
C ARG A 30 4.04 -30.52 -7.38
N VAL A 31 4.86 -29.80 -8.13
CA VAL A 31 6.05 -29.12 -7.60
C VAL A 31 5.65 -28.00 -6.65
N ALA A 32 4.68 -27.15 -7.04
CA ALA A 32 4.18 -26.07 -6.19
C ALA A 32 3.55 -26.58 -4.90
N ALA A 33 2.86 -27.73 -4.93
CA ALA A 33 2.30 -28.36 -3.74
C ALA A 33 3.36 -28.97 -2.81
N ALA A 34 4.51 -29.38 -3.36
CA ALA A 34 5.63 -29.92 -2.60
C ALA A 34 6.53 -28.83 -1.99
N LEU A 35 6.42 -27.59 -2.46
CA LEU A 35 7.19 -26.48 -1.91
C LEU A 35 6.67 -26.10 -0.51
N PRO A 36 7.56 -25.87 0.47
CA PRO A 36 7.16 -25.37 1.78
C PRO A 36 6.45 -24.03 1.61
N ARG A 37 5.24 -23.92 2.19
CA ARG A 37 4.47 -22.68 2.16
C ARG A 37 5.27 -21.59 2.85
N ALA A 38 5.66 -20.55 2.11
CA ALA A 38 6.22 -19.36 2.69
C ALA A 38 5.16 -18.75 3.63
N THR A 39 5.41 -18.79 4.94
CA THR A 39 4.63 -18.05 5.91
C THR A 39 4.92 -16.57 5.67
N ARG A 40 3.93 -15.82 5.16
CA ARG A 40 4.07 -14.36 5.10
C ARG A 40 4.22 -13.84 6.52
N PRO A 41 5.21 -12.96 6.80
CA PRO A 41 5.26 -12.27 8.07
C PRO A 41 3.97 -11.48 8.26
N VAL A 42 3.39 -11.56 9.47
CA VAL A 42 2.23 -10.74 9.82
C VAL A 42 2.72 -9.30 9.90
N ASP A 43 2.16 -8.44 9.05
CA ASP A 43 2.48 -7.02 9.04
C ASP A 43 1.67 -6.30 10.12
N TRP A 44 2.35 -5.89 11.19
CA TRP A 44 1.76 -5.20 12.34
C TRP A 44 1.80 -3.68 12.20
N THR A 45 2.34 -3.12 11.11
CA THR A 45 2.41 -1.67 10.93
C THR A 45 1.03 -1.03 10.93
N PHE A 46 0.07 -1.60 10.19
CA PHE A 46 -1.30 -1.08 10.13
C PHE A 46 -2.00 -1.01 11.50
N PRO A 47 -2.08 -2.09 12.31
CA PRO A 47 -2.72 -2.01 13.62
C PRO A 47 -1.98 -1.08 14.59
N LEU A 48 -0.64 -0.97 14.50
CA LEU A 48 0.13 -0.06 15.33
C LEU A 48 -0.15 1.41 14.99
N VAL A 49 -0.23 1.75 13.70
CA VAL A 49 -0.56 3.11 13.25
C VAL A 49 -1.99 3.47 13.67
N ALA A 50 -2.94 2.55 13.51
CA ALA A 50 -4.32 2.76 13.94
C ALA A 50 -4.42 2.98 15.46
N ALA A 51 -3.70 2.20 16.26
CA ALA A 51 -3.66 2.34 17.72
C ALA A 51 -3.03 3.68 18.15
N ALA A 52 -1.94 4.09 17.51
CA ALA A 52 -1.28 5.37 17.78
C ALA A 52 -2.19 6.56 17.44
N ALA A 53 -2.91 6.49 16.31
CA ALA A 53 -3.84 7.53 15.90
C ALA A 53 -5.02 7.67 16.90
N LEU A 54 -5.59 6.54 17.34
CA LEU A 54 -6.66 6.54 18.35
C LEU A 54 -6.18 7.08 19.69
N ALA A 55 -4.98 6.68 20.15
CA ALA A 55 -4.39 7.18 21.37
C ALA A 55 -4.15 8.70 21.30
N GLY A 56 -3.62 9.20 20.18
CA GLY A 56 -3.46 10.64 19.96
C GLY A 56 -4.77 11.41 19.98
N CYS A 57 -5.82 10.86 19.38
CA CYS A 57 -7.15 11.46 19.36
C CYS A 57 -7.80 11.52 20.77
N ALA A 58 -7.63 10.45 21.56
CA ALA A 58 -8.09 10.38 22.94
C ALA A 58 -7.32 11.36 23.85
N ILE A 59 -6.00 11.48 23.70
CA ILE A 59 -5.20 12.43 24.48
C ILE A 59 -5.58 13.88 24.12
N ALA A 60 -5.78 14.17 22.83
CA ALA A 60 -6.19 15.49 22.38
C ALA A 60 -7.55 15.94 22.97
N THR A 61 -8.47 15.00 23.18
CA THR A 61 -9.78 15.29 23.79
C THR A 61 -9.70 15.60 25.28
N PHE A 62 -8.69 15.11 25.99
CA PHE A 62 -8.50 15.39 27.43
C PHE A 62 -7.65 16.64 27.69
N VAL A 63 -6.69 16.96 26.81
CA VAL A 63 -5.74 18.08 27.03
C VAL A 63 -6.32 19.42 26.57
N VAL A 64 -7.14 19.44 25.53
CA VAL A 64 -7.77 20.65 25.03
C VAL A 64 -9.23 20.66 25.49
N PRO A 65 -9.75 21.72 26.14
CA PRO A 65 -11.17 21.83 26.41
C PRO A 65 -11.88 22.13 25.07
N VAL A 66 -12.09 21.09 24.24
CA VAL A 66 -12.61 21.23 22.88
C VAL A 66 -14.14 21.46 22.84
N GLY A 67 -14.82 21.32 23.98
CA GLY A 67 -16.28 21.45 24.10
C GLY A 67 -16.86 22.72 23.45
N PRO A 68 -16.40 23.92 23.82
CA PRO A 68 -16.86 25.16 23.17
C PRO A 68 -16.29 25.36 21.76
N ALA A 69 -15.04 24.95 21.51
CA ALA A 69 -14.36 25.17 20.23
C ALA A 69 -14.95 24.35 19.07
N ILE A 70 -15.51 23.16 19.32
CA ILE A 70 -16.20 22.36 18.29
C ILE A 70 -17.50 23.04 17.87
N LEU A 71 -18.29 23.52 18.85
CA LEU A 71 -19.55 24.20 18.54
C LEU A 71 -19.31 25.53 17.82
N GLU A 72 -18.31 26.31 18.24
CA GLU A 72 -17.90 27.54 17.55
C GLU A 72 -17.36 27.25 16.14
N GLY A 73 -16.54 26.21 15.98
CA GLY A 73 -16.03 25.77 14.68
C GLY A 73 -17.14 25.31 13.72
N LEU A 74 -18.13 24.56 14.20
CA LEU A 74 -19.31 24.15 13.42
C LEU A 74 -20.18 25.35 13.04
N ARG A 75 -20.35 26.30 13.97
CA ARG A 75 -21.10 27.53 13.73
C ARG A 75 -20.39 28.45 12.74
N ASP A 76 -19.07 28.55 12.80
CA ASP A 76 -18.25 29.30 11.84
C ASP A 76 -18.23 28.65 10.45
N LEU A 77 -18.18 27.31 10.39
CA LEU A 77 -18.34 26.56 9.13
C LEU A 77 -19.73 26.78 8.52
N ALA A 78 -20.78 26.70 9.34
CA ALA A 78 -22.17 26.95 8.92
C ALA A 78 -22.42 28.40 8.51
N ALA A 79 -21.67 29.36 9.09
CA ALA A 79 -21.68 30.76 8.70
C ALA A 79 -20.77 31.06 7.48
N ALA A 80 -20.16 30.05 6.86
CA ALA A 80 -19.21 30.18 5.76
C ALA A 80 -18.05 31.16 6.05
N ARG A 81 -17.68 31.35 7.33
CA ARG A 81 -16.54 32.17 7.73
C ARG A 81 -15.28 31.33 7.63
N ALA A 82 -14.80 31.14 6.40
CA ALA A 82 -13.62 30.33 6.08
C ALA A 82 -12.28 30.87 6.62
N PHE A 83 -12.30 32.00 7.35
CA PHE A 83 -11.11 32.70 7.86
C PHE A 83 -11.09 32.78 9.39
N THR A 84 -11.47 31.70 10.07
CA THR A 84 -11.22 31.59 11.51
C THR A 84 -9.94 30.78 11.77
N PRO A 85 -9.15 31.11 12.79
CA PRO A 85 -7.92 30.38 13.12
C PRO A 85 -8.16 28.87 13.29
N ALA A 86 -9.34 28.50 13.77
CA ALA A 86 -9.78 27.11 13.90
C ALA A 86 -9.95 26.41 12.54
N ALA A 87 -10.50 27.09 11.52
CA ALA A 87 -10.64 26.54 10.17
C ALA A 87 -9.27 26.30 9.51
N ILE A 88 -8.32 27.20 9.73
CA ILE A 88 -6.93 27.04 9.27
C ILE A 88 -6.27 25.85 9.97
N GLY A 89 -6.46 25.71 11.29
CA GLY A 89 -5.98 24.56 12.06
C GLY A 89 -6.56 23.24 11.54
N ALA A 90 -7.86 23.19 11.25
CA ALA A 90 -8.52 22.02 10.69
C ALA A 90 -8.00 21.66 9.29
N LEU A 91 -7.78 22.65 8.42
CA LEU A 91 -7.18 22.45 7.09
C LEU A 91 -5.74 21.95 7.18
N ALA A 92 -4.94 22.51 8.10
CA ALA A 92 -3.57 22.06 8.33
C ALA A 92 -3.53 20.61 8.83
N ALA A 93 -4.43 20.25 9.75
CA ALA A 93 -4.55 18.88 10.25
C ALA A 93 -5.00 17.88 9.16
N MET A 94 -5.99 18.26 8.34
CA MET A 94 -6.42 17.42 7.20
C MET A 94 -5.31 17.31 6.14
N GLY A 95 -4.59 18.39 5.85
CA GLY A 95 -3.46 18.39 4.93
C GLY A 95 -2.32 17.49 5.42
N ALA A 96 -2.01 17.54 6.73
CA ALA A 96 -1.02 16.66 7.33
C ALA A 96 -1.45 15.18 7.22
N LEU A 97 -2.71 14.85 7.52
CA LEU A 97 -3.26 13.51 7.37
C LEU A 97 -3.22 13.01 5.91
N ALA A 98 -3.57 13.87 4.94
CA ALA A 98 -3.51 13.55 3.52
C ALA A 98 -2.07 13.30 3.04
N ALA A 99 -1.12 14.13 3.49
CA ALA A 99 0.30 13.93 3.19
C ALA A 99 0.84 12.62 3.79
N THR A 100 0.44 12.30 5.02
CA THR A 100 0.85 11.05 5.68
C THR A 100 0.27 9.83 4.94
N GLY A 101 -1.00 9.90 4.52
CA GLY A 101 -1.63 8.85 3.71
C GLY A 101 -0.98 8.68 2.33
N ALA A 102 -0.56 9.77 1.69
CA ALA A 102 0.13 9.71 0.41
C ALA A 102 1.52 9.07 0.51
N VAL A 103 2.26 9.32 1.60
CA VAL A 103 3.56 8.67 1.86
C VAL A 103 3.38 7.17 2.08
N VAL A 104 2.38 6.76 2.86
CA VAL A 104 2.08 5.34 3.11
C VAL A 104 1.65 4.62 1.83
N ALA A 105 0.88 5.28 0.96
CA ALA A 105 0.47 4.72 -0.33
C ALA A 105 1.60 4.67 -1.38
N ALA A 106 2.65 5.48 -1.21
CA ALA A 106 3.81 5.48 -2.10
C ALA A 106 4.84 4.39 -1.74
N ASP A 107 4.83 3.93 -0.48
CA ASP A 107 5.68 2.85 0.03
C ASP A 107 5.04 1.44 -0.08
N SER A 108 3.78 1.35 -0.50
CA SER A 108 3.02 0.09 -0.70
C SER A 108 2.88 -0.30 -2.16
#